data_AF-A0A060HVY7-F1
#
_entry.id   AF-A0A060HVY7-F1
#
_cell.length_a   1.000
_cell.length_b   1.000
_cell.length_c   1.000
_cell.angle_alpha   90.00
_cell.angle_beta   90.00
_cell.angle_gamma   90.00
#
_symmetry.space_group_name_H-M   'P 1'
#
loop_
_entity.id
_entity.type
_entity.pdbx_description
1 polymer ?
#
loop_
_entity_poly.entity_id
_entity_poly.type
_entity_poly.pdbx_seq_one_letter_code
_entity_poly.pdbx_strand_id
1 'polypeptide(L)' 'MSKQATSLRNCFFCGRHITAGHGIMLVRNDGQVQWTCSSKCKKNLRLLKRDPRRLKWTSKYVKGGLRTKK' A
#
# COMPACT_ATOMS: atom_id res chain seq x y z
N MET A 1 20.51 -11.32 -10.89
CA MET A 1 19.98 -10.57 -12.04
C MET A 1 19.10 -11.57 -12.79
N SER A 2 17.77 -11.52 -12.87
CA SER A 2 16.76 -10.47 -12.82
C SER A 2 15.46 -11.09 -12.28
N LYS A 3 14.94 -10.61 -11.13
CA LYS A 3 13.54 -10.90 -10.75
C LYS A 3 12.67 -9.87 -11.46
N GLN A 4 12.56 -9.98 -12.77
CA GLN A 4 11.49 -9.29 -13.50
C GLN A 4 10.19 -10.04 -13.17
N ALA A 5 9.61 -9.72 -12.02
CA ALA A 5 8.22 -10.05 -11.77
C ALA A 5 7.39 -9.14 -12.66
N THR A 6 6.65 -9.71 -13.59
CA THR A 6 5.64 -9.04 -14.41
C THR A 6 4.62 -8.40 -13.46
N SER A 7 4.88 -7.15 -13.05
CA SER A 7 4.10 -6.51 -12.01
C SER A 7 2.85 -5.92 -12.64
N LEU A 8 1.70 -6.53 -12.36
CA LEU A 8 0.42 -6.02 -12.85
C LEU A 8 -0.05 -4.80 -12.06
N ARG A 9 0.30 -4.70 -10.77
CA ARG A 9 -0.30 -3.72 -9.85
C ARG A 9 0.67 -3.26 -8.76
N ASN A 10 0.50 -2.01 -8.33
CA ASN A 10 1.23 -1.45 -7.20
C ASN A 10 0.41 -1.57 -5.91
N CYS A 11 1.08 -1.86 -4.79
CA CYS A 11 0.45 -1.88 -3.48
C CYS A 11 0.06 -0.46 -3.06
N PHE A 12 -1.21 -0.27 -2.75
CA PHE A 12 -1.77 0.99 -2.29
C PHE A 12 -1.10 1.49 -0.99
N PHE A 13 -0.73 0.57 -0.09
CA PHE A 13 -0.19 0.93 1.21
C PHE A 13 1.32 1.21 1.17
N CYS A 14 2.11 0.17 0.86
CA CYS A 14 3.58 0.28 0.96
C CYS A 14 4.24 0.84 -0.30
N GLY A 15 3.54 0.90 -1.44
CA GLY A 15 4.09 1.36 -2.72
C GLY A 15 4.94 0.33 -3.48
N ARG A 16 5.13 -0.87 -2.93
CA ARG A 16 5.88 -1.96 -3.61
C ARG A 16 5.06 -2.60 -4.72
N HIS A 17 5.75 -3.14 -5.72
CA HIS A 17 5.12 -3.91 -6.80
C HIS A 17 4.55 -5.23 -6.26
N ILE A 18 3.37 -5.60 -6.77
CA ILE A 18 2.72 -6.87 -6.47
C ILE A 18 3.06 -7.84 -7.60
N THR A 19 3.64 -8.98 -7.25
CA THR A 19 3.91 -10.07 -8.19
C THR A 19 2.60 -10.69 -8.66
N ALA A 20 2.55 -11.14 -9.92
CA ALA A 20 1.36 -11.83 -10.44
C ALA A 20 0.99 -13.04 -9.56
N GLY A 21 -0.31 -13.28 -9.36
CA GLY A 21 -0.82 -14.33 -8.47
C GLY A 21 -0.74 -14.03 -6.97
N HIS A 22 -0.13 -12.90 -6.58
CA HIS A 22 -0.07 -12.46 -5.18
C HIS A 22 -0.90 -11.20 -4.92
N GLY A 23 -1.10 -10.92 -3.64
CA GLY A 23 -1.78 -9.74 -3.15
C GLY A 23 -3.26 -10.00 -2.83
N ILE A 24 -3.89 -8.98 -2.25
CA ILE A 24 -5.29 -9.00 -1.84
C ILE A 24 -5.96 -7.75 -2.37
N MET A 25 -7.10 -7.93 -3.00
CA MET A 25 -7.98 -6.86 -3.44
C MET A 25 -8.91 -6.48 -2.29
N LEU A 26 -8.85 -5.23 -1.83
CA LEU A 26 -9.78 -4.68 -0.85
C LEU A 26 -10.71 -3.70 -1.56
N VAL A 27 -12.00 -4.02 -1.60
CA VAL A 27 -13.03 -3.12 -2.14
C VAL A 27 -13.68 -2.37 -0.98
N ARG A 28 -13.74 -1.04 -1.10
CA ARG A 28 -14.41 -0.17 -0.13
C ARG A 28 -15.87 0.06 -0.55
N ASN A 29 -16.70 0.54 0.38
CA ASN A 29 -18.13 0.79 0.13
C ASN A 29 -18.38 1.88 -0.93
N ASP A 30 -17.40 2.75 -1.17
CA ASP A 30 -17.40 3.76 -2.25
C ASP A 30 -17.07 3.17 -3.63
N GLY A 31 -16.86 1.85 -3.73
CA GLY A 31 -16.42 1.17 -4.95
C GLY A 31 -14.92 1.27 -5.21
N GLN A 32 -14.15 1.97 -4.36
CA GLN A 32 -12.71 2.10 -4.58
C GLN A 32 -11.99 0.78 -4.33
N VAL A 33 -11.25 0.32 -5.35
CA VAL A 33 -10.44 -0.88 -5.29
C VAL A 33 -9.02 -0.55 -4.84
N GLN A 34 -8.61 -1.11 -3.69
CA GLN A 34 -7.28 -0.94 -3.12
C GLN A 34 -6.53 -2.26 -3.08
N TRP A 35 -5.45 -2.35 -3.86
CA TRP A 35 -4.60 -3.53 -3.90
C TRP A 35 -3.54 -3.50 -2.80
N THR A 36 -3.36 -4.62 -2.10
CA THR A 36 -2.33 -4.75 -1.05
C THR A 36 -1.43 -5.94 -1.33
N CYS A 37 -0.12 -5.81 -1.05
CA CYS A 37 0.84 -6.89 -1.31
C CYS A 37 0.83 -7.99 -0.24
N SER A 38 0.40 -7.70 0.99
CA SER A 38 0.50 -8.63 2.12
C SER A 38 -0.56 -8.39 3.20
N SER A 39 -0.75 -9.38 4.06
CA SER A 39 -1.62 -9.29 5.25
C SER A 39 -1.23 -8.12 6.17
N LYS A 40 0.06 -7.80 6.29
CA LYS A 40 0.55 -6.62 7.01
C LYS A 40 -0.03 -5.33 6.43
N CYS A 41 -0.01 -5.17 5.11
CA CYS A 41 -0.57 -4.00 4.45
C CYS A 41 -2.09 -3.94 4.60
N LYS A 42 -2.78 -5.07 4.46
CA LYS A 42 -4.24 -5.17 4.68
C LYS A 42 -4.64 -4.72 6.09
N LYS A 43 -3.97 -5.24 7.13
CA LYS A 43 -4.27 -4.91 8.53
C LYS A 43 -4.01 -3.43 8.84
N ASN A 44 -2.88 -2.88 8.36
CA ASN A 44 -2.58 -1.46 8.58
C ASN A 44 -3.58 -0.52 7.90
N LEU A 45 -4.06 -0.90 6.71
CA LEU A 45 -5.03 -0.13 5.94
C LEU A 45 -6.46 -0.23 6.50
N ARG A 46 -6.95 -1.46 6.77
CA ARG A 46 -8.35 -1.70 7.15
C ARG A 46 -8.63 -1.59 8.65
N LEU A 47 -7.81 -2.22 9.49
CA LEU A 47 -8.05 -2.32 10.93
C LEU A 47 -7.43 -1.13 11.68
N LEU A 48 -6.15 -0.89 11.44
CA LEU A 48 -5.39 0.13 12.17
C LEU A 48 -5.56 1.54 11.59
N LYS A 49 -6.15 1.67 10.39
CA LYS A 49 -6.39 2.93 9.66
C LYS A 49 -5.16 3.86 9.66
N ARG A 50 -3.96 3.29 9.53
CA ARG A 50 -2.71 4.06 9.57
C ARG A 50 -2.48 4.74 8.22
N ASP A 51 -1.99 5.97 8.26
CA ASP A 51 -1.53 6.65 7.04
C ASP A 51 -0.13 6.12 6.66
N PRO A 52 0.05 5.55 5.47
CA PRO A 52 1.36 5.06 5.03
C PRO A 52 2.43 6.16 5.01
N ARG A 53 2.05 7.42 4.78
CA ARG A 53 2.98 8.56 4.69
C ARG A 53 3.69 8.86 6.01
N ARG A 54 3.12 8.40 7.13
CA ARG A 54 3.72 8.53 8.48
C ARG A 54 4.64 7.37 8.84
N LEU A 55 4.64 6.27 8.08
CA LEU A 55 5.38 5.05 8.40
C LEU A 55 6.68 4.95 7.60
N LYS A 56 7.82 5.06 8.32
CA LYS A 56 9.19 5.06 7.75
C LYS A 56 9.52 3.88 6.84
N TRP A 57 8.89 2.72 7.02
CA TRP A 57 9.19 1.50 6.25
C TRP A 57 8.46 1.42 4.91
N THR A 58 7.51 2.33 4.65
CA THR A 58 6.79 2.37 3.38
C THR A 58 7.52 3.26 2.38
N SER A 59 7.41 2.94 1.09
CA SER A 59 7.98 3.79 0.03
C SER A 59 7.25 5.13 -0.12
N LYS A 60 6.09 5.28 0.53
CA LYS A 60 5.28 6.51 0.55
C LYS A 60 5.61 7.44 1.72
N TYR A 61 6.60 7.10 2.54
CA TYR A 61 6.96 7.87 3.71
C TYR A 61 7.43 9.28 3.33
N VAL A 62 6.91 10.30 4.02
CA VAL A 62 7.31 11.70 3.84
C VAL A 62 8.11 12.16 5.06
N LYS A 63 9.39 12.46 4.86
CA LYS A 63 10.28 12.99 5.90
C LYS A 63 9.83 14.42 6.26
N GLY A 64 9.62 14.69 7.55
CA GLY A 64 9.13 15.99 8.04
C GLY A 64 7.62 16.05 8.29
N GLY A 65 6.90 14.94 8.11
CA GLY A 65 5.47 14.88 8.38
C GLY A 65 4.61 15.48 7.25
N LEU A 66 3.31 15.25 7.33
CA LEU A 66 2.37 15.83 6.38
C LEU A 66 2.15 17.30 6.74
N ARG A 67 2.46 18.22 5.81
CA ARG A 67 2.02 19.62 5.92
C ARG A 67 0.51 19.67 5.65
N THR A 68 -0.31 19.24 6.61
CA THR A 68 -1.75 19.49 6.54
C THR A 68 -1.96 20.99 6.68
N LYS A 69 -2.32 21.67 5.58
CA LYS A 69 -3.00 22.96 5.69
C LYS A 69 -4.28 22.67 6.47
N LYS A 70 -4.40 23.31 7.63
CA LYS A 70 -5.56 23.19 8.51
C LYS A 70 -6.77 23.84 7.85
#